data_AF-D7FS88-F1
#
_entry.id   AF-D7FS88-F1
#
_cell.length_a   1.000
_cell.length_b   1.000
_cell.length_c   1.000
_cell.angle_alpha   90.00
_cell.angle_beta   90.00
_cell.angle_gamma   90.00
#
_symmetry.space_group_name_H-M   'P 1'
#
loop_
_entity.id
_entity.type
_entity.pdbx_description
1 polymer ?
#
loop_
_entity_poly.entity_id
_entity_poly.type
_entity_poly.pdbx_seq_one_letter_code
_entity_poly.pdbx_strand_id
1 'polypeptide(L)'
;MVFGVGWETMVAFHRRMSRVFLALVLVHMVFFWAVYAQEGDFWHDWPIAIPTDYHQDNWTIPLATLTTWFMVITMFGLSVQWVRRKHFEVFYYSHHFFVVVWTMMLWHAASAWYYIAASIALWLVDRAIRFSKGLTIVSVKGFAAAGGVTRLAYTVESAGVGPWAGSPRAMLHEAGQYVFINVPAISVVQWHPFTISSCPDDRETTHHIKDMGPDTFTGKLRMLATLGSQIQVNVDGPYGFPLEYERYRLLVLVAGGIGVTPCISILRHLSLLARAGCLENCLQEGVKLIWSTRSPEEMVMFETELQDVIGLPDEEEEEAVTVAAAAATAAASPGRRFSVHLHLTSASGEDN
;
A
#
# COMPACT_ATOMS: atom_id res chain seq x y z
N MET A 1 -14.55 3.35 -1.85
CA MET A 1 -14.74 2.33 -2.90
C MET A 1 -16.23 2.10 -3.06
N VAL A 2 -16.79 2.38 -4.25
CA VAL A 2 -18.24 2.41 -4.53
C VAL A 2 -18.93 1.04 -4.35
N PHE A 3 -18.17 -0.06 -4.42
CA PHE A 3 -18.72 -1.43 -4.47
C PHE A 3 -18.49 -2.27 -3.20
N GLY A 4 -17.97 -1.68 -2.11
CA GLY A 4 -17.72 -2.42 -0.86
C GLY A 4 -16.64 -3.51 -0.94
N VAL A 5 -15.84 -3.55 -2.00
CA VAL A 5 -14.74 -4.52 -2.16
C VAL A 5 -13.39 -3.86 -1.87
N GLY A 6 -12.58 -4.47 -1.01
CA GLY A 6 -11.23 -4.03 -0.65
C GLY A 6 -10.25 -3.86 -1.81
N TRP A 7 -9.36 -2.88 -1.69
CA TRP A 7 -8.24 -2.66 -2.63
C TRP A 7 -7.41 -3.93 -2.81
N GLU A 8 -7.08 -4.62 -1.71
CA GLU A 8 -6.30 -5.86 -1.76
C GLU A 8 -6.99 -6.96 -2.58
N THR A 9 -8.31 -7.05 -2.46
CA THR A 9 -9.13 -7.98 -3.24
C THR A 9 -9.13 -7.57 -4.71
N MET A 10 -9.24 -6.28 -5.00
CA MET A 10 -9.16 -5.75 -6.38
C MET A 10 -7.78 -6.00 -7.02
N VAL A 11 -6.68 -5.85 -6.27
CA VAL A 11 -5.33 -6.19 -6.75
C VAL A 11 -5.20 -7.69 -7.00
N ALA A 12 -5.76 -8.54 -6.13
CA ALA A 12 -5.78 -9.98 -6.35
C ALA A 12 -6.59 -10.34 -7.60
N PHE A 13 -7.75 -9.71 -7.79
CA PHE A 13 -8.58 -9.84 -8.98
C PHE A 13 -7.83 -9.41 -10.25
N HIS A 14 -7.21 -8.22 -10.27
CA HIS A 14 -6.39 -7.74 -11.37
C HIS A 14 -5.33 -8.78 -11.77
N ARG A 15 -4.55 -9.31 -10.81
CA ARG A 15 -3.53 -10.32 -11.12
C ARG A 15 -4.10 -11.61 -11.74
N ARG A 16 -5.27 -12.07 -11.29
CA ARG A 16 -5.92 -13.26 -11.85
C ARG A 16 -6.44 -12.97 -13.26
N MET A 17 -7.16 -11.87 -13.43
CA MET A 17 -7.70 -11.45 -14.72
C MET A 17 -6.60 -11.19 -15.76
N SER A 18 -5.48 -10.59 -15.39
CA SER A 18 -4.36 -10.35 -16.31
C SER A 18 -3.76 -11.65 -16.85
N ARG A 19 -3.74 -12.74 -16.06
CA ARG A 19 -3.27 -14.06 -16.53
C ARG A 19 -4.26 -14.71 -17.48
N VAL A 20 -5.56 -14.63 -17.16
CA VAL A 20 -6.62 -15.13 -18.03
C VAL A 20 -6.63 -14.37 -19.36
N PHE A 21 -6.57 -13.04 -19.30
CA PHE A 21 -6.45 -12.17 -20.47
C PHE A 21 -5.25 -12.55 -21.33
N LEU A 22 -4.06 -12.69 -20.73
CA LEU A 22 -2.86 -13.08 -21.47
C LEU A 22 -3.02 -14.45 -22.13
N ALA A 23 -3.57 -15.44 -21.42
CA ALA A 23 -3.80 -16.76 -21.99
C ALA A 23 -4.76 -16.70 -23.20
N LEU A 24 -5.85 -15.94 -23.10
CA LEU A 24 -6.79 -15.75 -24.20
C LEU A 24 -6.17 -15.03 -25.40
N VAL A 25 -5.34 -14.02 -25.17
CA VAL A 25 -4.60 -13.32 -26.23
C VAL A 25 -3.63 -14.27 -26.94
N LEU A 26 -2.89 -15.10 -26.20
CA LEU A 26 -1.98 -16.09 -26.80
C LEU A 26 -2.74 -17.15 -27.60
N VAL A 27 -3.88 -17.64 -27.09
CA VAL A 27 -4.75 -18.57 -27.82
C VAL A 27 -5.30 -17.92 -29.10
N HIS A 28 -5.72 -16.66 -29.03
CA HIS A 28 -6.16 -15.88 -30.19
C HIS A 28 -5.06 -15.79 -31.25
N MET A 29 -3.83 -15.46 -30.86
CA MET A 29 -2.68 -15.44 -31.79
C MET A 29 -2.45 -16.80 -32.45
N VAL A 30 -2.52 -17.90 -31.69
CA VAL A 30 -2.35 -19.27 -32.23
C VAL A 30 -3.42 -19.60 -33.25
N PHE A 31 -4.68 -19.21 -33.03
CA PHE A 31 -5.73 -19.41 -34.02
C PHE A 31 -5.49 -18.63 -35.32
N PHE A 32 -5.03 -17.38 -35.23
CA PHE A 32 -4.67 -16.61 -36.42
C PHE A 32 -3.49 -17.21 -37.17
N TRP A 33 -2.46 -17.68 -36.46
CA TRP A 33 -1.36 -18.43 -37.06
C TRP A 33 -1.82 -19.70 -37.77
N ALA A 34 -2.79 -20.43 -37.21
CA ALA A 34 -3.35 -21.60 -37.87
C ALA A 34 -4.11 -21.23 -39.16
N VAL A 35 -4.83 -20.11 -39.19
CA VAL A 35 -5.49 -19.60 -40.40
C VAL A 35 -4.45 -19.22 -41.46
N TYR A 36 -3.44 -18.43 -41.10
CA TYR A 36 -2.36 -18.06 -42.03
C TYR A 36 -1.59 -19.28 -42.54
N ALA A 37 -1.47 -20.33 -41.74
CA ALA A 37 -0.82 -21.57 -42.17
C ALA A 37 -1.64 -22.33 -43.22
N GLN A 38 -2.98 -22.25 -43.13
CA GLN A 38 -3.87 -22.84 -44.14
C GLN A 38 -3.89 -22.03 -45.44
N GLU A 39 -3.74 -20.72 -45.34
CA GLU A 39 -3.69 -19.81 -46.50
C GLU A 39 -2.32 -19.82 -47.21
N GLY A 40 -1.29 -20.37 -46.57
CA GLY A 40 0.08 -20.45 -47.12
C GLY A 40 0.96 -19.25 -46.79
N ASP A 41 0.44 -18.29 -46.03
CA ASP A 41 1.09 -17.02 -45.69
C ASP A 41 1.83 -17.06 -44.33
N PHE A 42 1.85 -18.23 -43.67
CA PHE A 42 2.49 -18.40 -42.37
C PHE A 42 4.02 -18.29 -42.46
N TRP A 43 4.60 -17.40 -41.65
CA TRP A 43 6.02 -17.04 -41.56
C TRP A 43 6.65 -16.32 -42.76
N HIS A 44 5.99 -16.25 -43.92
CA HIS A 44 6.53 -15.57 -45.09
C HIS A 44 6.75 -14.05 -44.83
N ASP A 45 5.93 -13.44 -43.97
CA ASP A 45 5.83 -11.99 -43.77
C ASP A 45 6.33 -11.48 -42.39
N TRP A 46 7.15 -12.28 -41.69
CA TRP A 46 7.74 -11.92 -40.40
C TRP A 46 9.07 -11.14 -40.52
N PRO A 47 9.36 -10.10 -39.70
CA PRO A 47 8.49 -9.51 -38.68
C PRO A 47 7.55 -8.45 -39.24
N ILE A 48 7.83 -7.91 -40.44
CA ILE A 48 6.96 -7.00 -41.19
C ILE A 48 7.23 -7.16 -42.71
N ALA A 49 6.28 -7.74 -43.44
CA ALA A 49 5.96 -7.39 -44.83
C ALA A 49 4.43 -7.53 -45.04
N ILE A 50 3.82 -6.64 -45.80
CA ILE A 50 2.37 -6.64 -46.11
C ILE A 50 2.30 -6.48 -47.62
N PRO A 51 1.83 -7.48 -48.38
CA PRO A 51 0.41 -7.49 -48.79
C PRO A 51 -0.19 -8.87 -49.16
N THR A 52 -1.41 -9.16 -48.70
CA THR A 52 -2.24 -10.25 -49.28
C THR A 52 -3.66 -9.79 -49.58
N ASP A 53 -4.26 -10.43 -50.61
CA ASP A 53 -5.55 -10.09 -51.24
C ASP A 53 -6.79 -10.45 -50.39
N TYR A 54 -6.63 -10.69 -49.09
CA TYR A 54 -7.74 -10.78 -48.15
C TYR A 54 -8.06 -9.40 -47.55
N HIS A 55 -8.73 -8.57 -48.36
CA HIS A 55 -9.32 -7.28 -47.97
C HIS A 55 -8.37 -6.27 -47.30
N GLN A 56 -7.47 -5.70 -48.12
CA GLN A 56 -6.89 -4.35 -48.03
C GLN A 56 -6.24 -3.93 -46.70
N ASP A 57 -4.90 -3.99 -46.67
CA ASP A 57 -3.98 -3.24 -45.81
C ASP A 57 -4.30 -3.19 -44.31
N ASN A 58 -4.46 -4.35 -43.67
CA ASN A 58 -4.49 -4.40 -42.21
C ASN A 58 -3.08 -4.43 -41.61
N TRP A 59 -2.28 -3.41 -41.91
CA TRP A 59 -0.92 -3.19 -41.38
C TRP A 59 -0.83 -3.20 -39.84
N THR A 60 -1.98 -3.13 -39.18
CA THR A 60 -2.11 -3.21 -37.73
C THR A 60 -1.84 -4.62 -37.19
N ILE A 61 -1.99 -5.70 -37.97
CA ILE A 61 -1.84 -7.08 -37.47
C ILE A 61 -0.38 -7.40 -37.07
N PRO A 62 0.65 -7.13 -37.90
CA PRO A 62 2.04 -7.28 -37.47
C PRO A 62 2.37 -6.40 -36.26
N LEU A 63 1.84 -5.17 -36.24
CA LEU A 63 2.04 -4.25 -35.12
C LEU A 63 1.37 -4.73 -33.82
N ALA A 64 0.21 -5.38 -33.91
CA ALA A 64 -0.50 -6.00 -32.77
C ALA A 64 0.30 -7.16 -32.21
N THR A 65 0.91 -7.94 -33.10
CA THR A 65 1.77 -9.06 -32.73
C THR A 65 3.01 -8.56 -31.99
N LEU A 66 3.71 -7.57 -32.53
CA LEU A 66 4.86 -6.93 -31.87
C LEU A 66 4.49 -6.32 -30.52
N THR A 67 3.34 -5.65 -30.45
CA THR A 67 2.83 -5.04 -29.20
C THR A 67 2.48 -6.11 -28.16
N THR A 68 1.97 -7.26 -28.59
CA THR A 68 1.68 -8.38 -27.69
C THR A 68 2.97 -8.97 -27.12
N TRP A 69 4.00 -9.17 -27.94
CA TRP A 69 5.31 -9.61 -27.45
C TRP A 69 5.96 -8.59 -26.52
N PHE A 70 5.85 -7.30 -26.85
CA PHE A 70 6.27 -6.21 -25.97
C PHE A 70 5.54 -6.30 -24.62
N MET A 71 4.22 -6.49 -24.60
CA MET A 71 3.43 -6.65 -23.38
C MET A 71 3.86 -7.88 -22.57
N VAL A 72 4.10 -9.02 -23.23
CA VAL A 72 4.56 -10.26 -22.57
C VAL A 72 5.91 -10.06 -21.90
N ILE A 73 6.88 -9.50 -22.60
CA ILE A 73 8.25 -9.35 -22.09
C ILE A 73 8.29 -8.28 -21.00
N THR A 74 7.73 -7.09 -21.29
CA THR A 74 7.84 -5.94 -20.40
C THR A 74 6.82 -6.00 -19.27
N MET A 75 5.52 -6.03 -19.58
CA MET A 75 4.50 -5.91 -18.54
C MET A 75 4.33 -7.21 -17.76
N PHE A 76 4.24 -8.36 -18.42
CA PHE A 76 4.06 -9.64 -17.72
C PHE A 76 5.39 -10.12 -17.11
N GLY A 77 6.47 -10.16 -17.89
CA GLY A 77 7.79 -10.60 -17.43
C GLY A 77 8.31 -9.81 -16.23
N LEU A 78 8.22 -8.47 -16.25
CA LEU A 78 8.66 -7.64 -15.12
C LEU A 78 7.67 -7.64 -13.95
N SER A 79 6.43 -8.10 -14.14
CA SER A 79 5.45 -8.26 -13.05
C SER A 79 5.62 -9.54 -12.21
N VAL A 80 6.50 -10.45 -12.66
CA VAL A 80 6.82 -11.69 -11.94
C VAL A 80 7.26 -11.36 -10.51
N GLN A 81 6.77 -12.15 -9.55
CA GLN A 81 6.90 -11.86 -8.12
C GLN A 81 8.35 -11.62 -7.69
N TRP A 82 9.30 -12.38 -8.25
CA TRP A 82 10.72 -12.21 -7.96
C TRP A 82 11.24 -10.84 -8.43
N VAL A 83 10.98 -10.46 -9.68
CA VAL A 83 11.40 -9.15 -10.24
C VAL A 83 10.74 -8.01 -9.47
N ARG A 84 9.42 -8.04 -9.30
CA ARG A 84 8.68 -6.97 -8.61
C ARG A 84 9.13 -6.75 -7.17
N ARG A 85 9.52 -7.81 -6.45
CA ARG A 85 10.00 -7.71 -5.06
C ARG A 85 11.40 -7.11 -4.96
N LYS A 86 12.27 -7.36 -5.94
CA LYS A 86 13.68 -6.89 -5.92
C LYS A 86 13.87 -5.56 -6.63
N HIS A 87 13.11 -5.32 -7.70
CA HIS A 87 13.21 -4.16 -8.57
C HIS A 87 11.82 -3.54 -8.78
N PHE A 88 11.25 -3.01 -7.70
CA PHE A 88 9.89 -2.46 -7.72
C PHE A 88 9.73 -1.31 -8.73
N GLU A 89 10.70 -0.40 -8.81
CA GLU A 89 10.63 0.76 -9.72
C GLU A 89 10.62 0.34 -11.20
N VAL A 90 11.45 -0.65 -11.58
CA VAL A 90 11.49 -1.20 -12.94
C VAL A 90 10.13 -1.80 -13.31
N PHE A 91 9.55 -2.59 -12.41
CA PHE A 91 8.17 -3.08 -12.56
C PHE A 91 7.19 -1.90 -12.69
N TYR A 92 7.22 -0.96 -11.76
CA TYR A 92 6.26 0.15 -11.69
C TYR A 92 6.23 0.96 -12.98
N TYR A 93 7.39 1.44 -13.45
CA TYR A 93 7.46 2.27 -14.65
C TYR A 93 7.15 1.49 -15.93
N SER A 94 7.68 0.27 -16.08
CA SER A 94 7.38 -0.56 -17.26
C SER A 94 5.90 -0.94 -17.35
N HIS A 95 5.21 -1.12 -16.22
CA HIS A 95 3.80 -1.48 -16.24
C HIS A 95 2.91 -0.34 -16.75
N HIS A 96 3.36 0.92 -16.72
CA HIS A 96 2.62 2.06 -17.29
C HIS A 96 2.54 2.03 -18.83
N PHE A 97 3.36 1.21 -19.50
CA PHE A 97 3.24 1.00 -20.94
C PHE A 97 1.94 0.26 -21.35
N PHE A 98 1.04 -0.04 -20.41
CA PHE A 98 -0.35 -0.43 -20.72
C PHE A 98 -1.04 0.56 -21.66
N VAL A 99 -0.66 1.84 -21.62
CA VAL A 99 -1.20 2.88 -22.52
C VAL A 99 -0.88 2.55 -23.99
N VAL A 100 0.31 2.03 -24.28
CA VAL A 100 0.69 1.59 -25.64
C VAL A 100 -0.21 0.45 -26.11
N VAL A 101 -0.47 -0.52 -25.22
CA VAL A 101 -1.37 -1.65 -25.52
C VAL A 101 -2.79 -1.18 -25.81
N TRP A 102 -3.32 -0.22 -25.04
CA TRP A 102 -4.66 0.33 -25.26
C TRP A 102 -4.79 1.09 -26.58
N THR A 103 -3.82 1.97 -26.87
CA THR A 103 -3.80 2.71 -28.14
C THR A 103 -3.71 1.76 -29.33
N MET A 104 -2.85 0.75 -29.24
CA MET A 104 -2.71 -0.24 -30.30
C MET A 104 -3.99 -1.05 -30.48
N MET A 105 -4.63 -1.49 -29.39
CA MET A 105 -5.90 -2.24 -29.45
C MET A 105 -7.00 -1.47 -30.19
N LEU A 106 -7.08 -0.15 -30.01
CA LEU A 106 -8.02 0.72 -30.75
C LEU A 106 -7.72 0.79 -32.24
N TRP A 107 -6.45 0.74 -32.64
CA TRP A 107 -6.05 0.66 -34.05
C TRP A 107 -6.27 -0.74 -34.64
N HIS A 108 -6.01 -1.79 -33.88
CA HIS A 108 -6.14 -3.16 -34.34
C HIS A 108 -7.59 -3.57 -34.59
N ALA A 109 -8.50 -3.17 -33.71
CA ALA A 109 -9.91 -3.49 -33.82
C ALA A 109 -10.74 -2.23 -33.59
N ALA A 110 -11.37 -1.73 -34.66
CA ALA A 110 -12.24 -0.56 -34.57
C ALA A 110 -13.40 -0.75 -33.58
N SER A 111 -13.83 -1.99 -33.30
CA SER A 111 -14.85 -2.30 -32.28
C SER A 111 -14.33 -2.30 -30.84
N ALA A 112 -13.01 -2.15 -30.60
CA ALA A 112 -12.44 -2.21 -29.25
C ALA A 112 -13.00 -1.11 -28.34
N TRP A 113 -13.40 0.04 -28.90
CA TRP A 113 -13.91 1.17 -28.12
C TRP A 113 -15.17 0.82 -27.31
N TYR A 114 -16.05 -0.05 -27.82
CA TYR A 114 -17.26 -0.49 -27.11
C TYR A 114 -16.92 -1.14 -25.75
N TYR A 115 -15.78 -1.82 -25.66
CA TYR A 115 -15.36 -2.57 -24.49
C TYR A 115 -14.49 -1.75 -23.53
N ILE A 116 -13.71 -0.81 -24.04
CA ILE A 116 -12.75 -0.05 -23.21
C ILE A 116 -13.24 1.33 -22.79
N ALA A 117 -14.20 1.94 -23.48
CA ALA A 117 -14.62 3.32 -23.23
C ALA A 117 -15.14 3.52 -21.80
N ALA A 118 -15.99 2.62 -21.30
CA ALA A 118 -16.50 2.68 -19.93
C ALA A 118 -15.37 2.54 -18.90
N SER A 119 -14.42 1.64 -19.14
CA SER A 119 -13.25 1.42 -18.27
C SER A 119 -12.33 2.65 -18.24
N ILE A 120 -12.07 3.27 -19.39
CA ILE A 120 -11.27 4.50 -19.49
C ILE A 120 -11.98 5.66 -18.78
N ALA A 121 -13.29 5.82 -18.98
CA ALA A 121 -14.06 6.86 -18.30
C ALA A 121 -14.00 6.71 -16.78
N LEU A 122 -14.20 5.49 -16.26
CA LEU A 122 -14.06 5.21 -14.82
C LEU A 122 -12.64 5.46 -14.31
N TRP A 123 -11.62 5.06 -15.07
CA TRP A 123 -10.22 5.31 -14.72
C TRP A 123 -9.88 6.80 -14.69
N LEU A 124 -10.39 7.60 -15.64
CA LEU A 124 -10.22 9.05 -15.66
C LEU A 124 -10.92 9.72 -14.48
N VAL A 125 -12.13 9.29 -14.13
CA VAL A 125 -12.85 9.79 -12.95
C VAL A 125 -12.08 9.45 -11.66
N ASP A 126 -11.61 8.21 -11.51
CA ASP A 126 -10.77 7.81 -10.36
C ASP A 126 -9.49 8.68 -10.29
N ARG A 127 -8.83 8.89 -11.43
CA ARG A 127 -7.63 9.73 -11.52
C ARG A 127 -7.91 11.19 -11.14
N ALA A 128 -9.03 11.76 -11.60
CA ALA A 128 -9.44 13.12 -11.26
C ALA A 128 -9.72 13.27 -9.77
N ILE A 129 -10.44 12.31 -9.17
CA ILE A 129 -10.71 12.29 -7.73
C ILE A 129 -9.39 12.22 -6.95
N ARG A 130 -8.49 11.29 -7.29
CA ARG A 130 -7.19 11.17 -6.61
C ARG A 130 -6.32 12.41 -6.78
N PHE A 131 -6.30 13.00 -7.98
CA PHE A 131 -5.59 14.25 -8.23
C PHE A 131 -6.12 15.34 -7.32
N SER A 132 -7.45 15.52 -7.23
CA SER A 132 -8.05 16.52 -6.35
C SER A 132 -7.72 16.30 -4.87
N LYS A 133 -7.73 15.05 -4.40
CA LYS A 133 -7.33 14.69 -3.03
C LYS A 133 -5.84 14.95 -2.78
N GLY A 134 -4.98 14.68 -3.75
CA GLY A 134 -3.55 14.92 -3.66
C GLY A 134 -3.17 16.41 -3.58
N LEU A 135 -4.11 17.34 -3.80
CA LEU A 135 -3.92 18.78 -3.57
C LEU A 135 -4.09 19.19 -2.09
N THR A 136 -4.36 18.23 -1.20
CA THR A 136 -4.48 18.49 0.24
C THR A 136 -3.17 19.04 0.79
N ILE A 137 -3.21 20.25 1.36
CA ILE A 137 -2.06 20.89 1.99
C ILE A 137 -1.82 20.23 3.36
N VAL A 138 -0.60 19.73 3.56
CA VAL A 138 -0.16 19.15 4.83
C VAL A 138 1.08 19.88 5.35
N SER A 139 1.12 20.02 6.67
CA SER A 139 2.26 20.59 7.39
C SER A 139 2.94 19.47 8.17
N VAL A 140 4.18 19.16 7.82
CA VAL A 140 5.01 18.17 8.53
C VAL A 140 5.38 18.72 9.90
N LYS A 141 5.09 17.95 10.96
CA LYS A 141 5.36 18.30 12.37
C LYS A 141 6.52 17.50 12.94
N GLY A 142 6.65 16.25 12.52
CA GLY A 142 7.73 15.37 12.95
C GLY A 142 8.23 14.53 11.78
N PHE A 143 9.55 14.46 11.63
CA PHE A 143 10.19 13.63 10.62
C PHE A 143 11.53 13.14 11.15
N ALA A 144 11.58 11.86 11.51
CA ALA A 144 12.73 11.24 12.15
C ALA A 144 12.88 9.79 11.72
N ALA A 145 14.09 9.26 11.78
CA ALA A 145 14.37 7.86 11.49
C ALA A 145 15.23 7.22 12.58
N ALA A 146 14.80 6.05 13.06
CA ALA A 146 15.58 5.17 13.94
C ALA A 146 15.24 3.71 13.64
N GLY A 147 16.19 2.80 13.88
CA GLY A 147 15.94 1.35 13.79
C GLY A 147 15.43 0.83 12.45
N GLY A 148 15.84 1.45 11.33
CA GLY A 148 15.35 1.12 9.99
C GLY A 148 13.88 1.52 9.73
N VAL A 149 13.29 2.35 10.59
CA VAL A 149 11.92 2.88 10.46
C VAL A 149 11.97 4.40 10.44
N THR A 150 11.15 5.01 9.60
CA THR A 150 10.96 6.46 9.53
C THR A 150 9.59 6.82 10.07
N ARG A 151 9.55 7.68 11.09
CA ARG A 151 8.32 8.27 11.60
C ARG A 151 8.05 9.59 10.90
N LEU A 152 6.86 9.68 10.31
CA LEU A 152 6.35 10.86 9.66
C LEU A 152 5.07 11.29 10.38
N ALA A 153 5.06 12.49 10.94
CA ALA A 153 3.92 13.11 11.60
C ALA A 153 3.55 14.41 10.88
N TYR A 154 2.27 14.58 10.55
CA TYR A 154 1.77 15.79 9.90
C TYR A 154 0.36 16.17 10.37
N THR A 155 0.00 17.41 10.09
CA THR A 155 -1.36 17.93 10.21
C THR A 155 -1.87 18.35 8.84
N VAL A 156 -3.16 18.14 8.60
CA VAL A 156 -3.87 18.62 7.42
C VAL A 156 -4.45 20.00 7.72
N GLU A 157 -4.32 20.94 6.78
CA GLU A 157 -5.08 22.19 6.84
C GLU A 157 -6.52 21.90 6.39
N SER A 158 -7.48 22.06 7.31
CA SER A 158 -8.88 21.81 6.98
C SER A 158 -9.37 22.81 5.93
N ALA A 159 -9.72 22.30 4.74
CA ALA A 159 -10.39 23.04 3.68
C ALA A 159 -11.86 23.40 4.01
N GLY A 160 -12.33 23.13 5.23
CA GLY A 160 -13.71 23.37 5.63
C GLY A 160 -14.06 24.86 5.76
N VAL A 161 -15.32 25.21 5.50
CA VAL A 161 -15.90 26.54 5.79
C VAL A 161 -16.47 26.53 7.22
N GLY A 162 -16.02 27.44 8.08
CA GLY A 162 -16.48 27.58 9.47
C GLY A 162 -15.44 28.23 10.39
N PRO A 163 -15.73 28.41 11.69
CA PRO A 163 -14.81 29.07 12.64
C PRO A 163 -13.46 28.38 12.82
N TRP A 164 -13.36 27.12 12.37
CA TRP A 164 -12.18 26.26 12.47
C TRP A 164 -11.50 26.03 11.09
N ALA A 165 -11.95 26.75 10.06
CA ALA A 165 -11.33 26.76 8.73
C ALA A 165 -9.85 27.15 8.84
N GLY A 166 -8.95 26.37 8.26
CA GLY A 166 -7.51 26.65 8.28
C GLY A 166 -6.77 26.34 9.60
N SER A 167 -7.43 25.78 10.63
CA SER A 167 -6.71 25.27 11.80
C SER A 167 -6.03 23.94 11.47
N PRO A 168 -4.72 23.77 11.76
CA PRO A 168 -4.03 22.50 11.58
C PRO A 168 -4.66 21.41 12.46
N ARG A 169 -5.08 20.29 11.86
CA ARG A 169 -5.65 19.15 12.57
C ARG A 169 -5.11 17.83 12.03
N ALA A 170 -5.22 16.76 12.79
CA ALA A 170 -5.04 15.42 12.24
C ALA A 170 -6.05 15.18 11.10
N MET A 171 -5.64 14.37 10.13
CA MET A 171 -6.55 13.85 9.11
C MET A 171 -7.67 13.07 9.81
N LEU A 172 -8.91 13.33 9.45
CA LEU A 172 -10.06 12.53 9.89
C LEU A 172 -9.91 11.11 9.32
N HIS A 173 -9.81 10.11 10.19
CA HIS A 173 -9.64 8.70 9.83
C HIS A 173 -10.18 7.78 10.92
N GLU A 174 -10.37 6.51 10.58
CA GLU A 174 -10.69 5.45 11.53
C GLU A 174 -9.45 4.57 11.78
N ALA A 175 -9.40 3.94 12.95
CA ALA A 175 -8.25 3.13 13.36
C ALA A 175 -8.01 1.96 12.38
N GLY A 176 -6.76 1.80 11.95
CA GLY A 176 -6.36 0.78 10.97
C GLY A 176 -6.49 1.18 9.50
N GLN A 177 -6.98 2.39 9.19
CA GLN A 177 -6.96 2.93 7.83
C GLN A 177 -5.54 3.32 7.39
N TYR A 178 -5.35 3.46 6.07
CA TYR A 178 -4.09 3.84 5.44
C TYR A 178 -4.29 4.99 4.46
N VAL A 179 -3.20 5.66 4.09
CA VAL A 179 -3.20 6.74 3.08
C VAL A 179 -2.12 6.45 2.04
N PHE A 180 -2.25 7.04 0.86
CA PHE A 180 -1.16 7.12 -0.10
C PHE A 180 -0.37 8.38 0.15
N ILE A 181 0.94 8.23 0.28
CA ILE A 181 1.88 9.33 0.50
C ILE A 181 2.74 9.52 -0.75
N ASN A 182 2.90 10.77 -1.14
CA ASN A 182 3.86 11.21 -2.14
C ASN A 182 4.81 12.24 -1.54
N VAL A 183 6.10 12.13 -1.86
CA VAL A 183 7.14 13.06 -1.41
C VAL A 183 7.87 13.58 -2.65
N PRO A 184 7.54 14.78 -3.14
CA PRO A 184 8.09 15.34 -4.38
C PRO A 184 9.62 15.38 -4.44
N ALA A 185 10.28 15.53 -3.29
CA ALA A 185 11.75 15.49 -3.19
C ALA A 185 12.36 14.13 -3.61
N ILE A 186 11.57 13.04 -3.56
CA ILE A 186 11.98 11.70 -3.98
C ILE A 186 11.42 11.41 -5.39
N SER A 187 10.12 11.64 -5.57
CA SER A 187 9.44 11.44 -6.85
C SER A 187 8.11 12.19 -6.88
N VAL A 188 7.82 12.85 -8.00
CA VAL A 188 6.54 13.56 -8.23
C VAL A 188 5.41 12.64 -8.69
N VAL A 189 5.71 11.39 -9.05
CA VAL A 189 4.74 10.44 -9.62
C VAL A 189 4.49 9.20 -8.77
N GLN A 190 5.37 8.89 -7.82
CA GLN A 190 5.23 7.71 -6.97
C GLN A 190 4.33 8.01 -5.76
N TRP A 191 3.27 7.22 -5.61
CA TRP A 191 2.36 7.25 -4.48
C TRP A 191 2.38 5.88 -3.80
N HIS A 192 2.76 5.85 -2.52
CA HIS A 192 2.92 4.60 -1.77
C HIS A 192 1.93 4.52 -0.60
N PRO A 193 1.25 3.39 -0.40
CA PRO A 193 0.31 3.22 0.70
C PRO A 193 1.06 2.98 2.02
N PHE A 194 0.69 3.73 3.05
CA PHE A 194 1.17 3.55 4.42
C PHE A 194 0.02 3.65 5.41
N THR A 195 -0.04 2.69 6.34
CA THR A 195 -1.02 2.66 7.42
C THR A 195 -0.86 3.89 8.31
N ILE A 196 -1.99 4.45 8.75
CA ILE A 196 -2.02 5.46 9.81
C ILE A 196 -1.79 4.73 11.13
N SER A 197 -0.73 5.09 11.85
CA SER A 197 -0.38 4.50 13.15
C SER A 197 -0.95 5.30 14.34
N SER A 198 -1.28 6.58 14.13
CA SER A 198 -1.93 7.42 15.13
C SER A 198 -3.33 6.92 15.46
N CYS A 199 -3.82 7.31 16.65
CA CYS A 199 -5.22 7.17 17.01
C CYS A 199 -6.07 8.22 16.23
N PRO A 200 -7.34 7.92 15.87
CA PRO A 200 -8.27 8.90 15.32
C PRO A 200 -8.38 10.21 16.12
N ASP A 201 -8.26 10.13 17.45
CA ASP A 201 -8.38 11.28 18.36
C ASP A 201 -7.04 12.03 18.59
N ASP A 202 -5.94 11.58 17.99
CA ASP A 202 -4.66 12.26 18.10
C ASP A 202 -4.68 13.62 17.39
N ARG A 203 -3.82 14.55 17.84
CA ARG A 203 -3.69 15.89 17.23
C ARG A 203 -2.95 15.89 15.90
N GLU A 204 -2.15 14.84 15.64
CA GLU A 204 -1.33 14.69 14.44
C GLU A 204 -1.55 13.31 13.83
N THR A 205 -1.48 13.23 12.50
CA THR A 205 -1.51 11.95 11.79
C THR A 205 -0.10 11.42 11.67
N THR A 206 0.14 10.21 12.19
CA THR A 206 1.47 9.60 12.20
C THR A 206 1.54 8.35 11.34
N HIS A 207 2.71 8.12 10.75
CA HIS A 207 3.05 6.94 9.98
C HIS A 207 4.41 6.42 10.40
N HIS A 208 4.53 5.10 10.45
CA HIS A 208 5.80 4.40 10.66
C HIS A 208 6.14 3.59 9.41
N ILE A 209 7.18 4.04 8.70
CA ILE A 209 7.54 3.59 7.37
C ILE A 209 8.85 2.81 7.45
N LYS A 210 8.78 1.51 7.17
CA LYS A 210 9.97 0.65 7.15
C LYS A 210 10.85 0.92 5.93
N ASP A 211 12.15 0.99 6.15
CA ASP A 211 13.17 1.03 5.11
C ASP A 211 13.26 -0.31 4.37
N MET A 212 13.18 -0.25 3.04
CA MET A 212 13.25 -1.39 2.12
C MET A 212 14.59 -1.44 1.35
N GLY A 213 15.53 -0.56 1.66
CA GLY A 213 16.86 -0.49 1.05
C GLY A 213 17.16 0.86 0.37
N PRO A 214 18.44 1.18 0.13
CA PRO A 214 18.90 2.52 -0.27
C PRO A 214 18.29 3.04 -1.58
N ASP A 215 18.08 2.17 -2.57
CA ASP A 215 17.54 2.57 -3.88
C ASP A 215 16.02 2.60 -3.95
N THR A 216 15.34 2.34 -2.83
CA THR A 216 13.87 2.34 -2.75
C THR A 216 13.32 3.70 -2.34
N PHE A 217 12.05 3.97 -2.65
CA PHE A 217 11.35 5.16 -2.16
C PHE A 217 11.49 5.34 -0.64
N THR A 218 11.30 4.25 0.13
CA THR A 218 11.39 4.26 1.59
C THR A 218 12.81 4.45 2.11
N GLY A 219 13.84 3.96 1.41
CA GLY A 219 15.24 4.20 1.79
C GLY A 219 15.68 5.63 1.52
N LYS A 220 15.29 6.19 0.38
CA LYS A 220 15.47 7.61 0.08
C LYS A 220 14.73 8.50 1.10
N LEU A 221 13.53 8.10 1.51
CA LEU A 221 12.77 8.79 2.56
C LEU A 221 13.50 8.76 3.91
N ARG A 222 14.02 7.59 4.31
CA ARG A 222 14.82 7.44 5.52
C ARG A 222 16.05 8.34 5.49
N MET A 223 16.77 8.38 4.38
CA MET A 223 17.94 9.23 4.21
C MET A 223 17.61 10.72 4.41
N LEU A 224 16.50 11.20 3.83
CA LEU A 224 16.04 12.59 4.04
C LEU A 224 15.72 12.88 5.52
N ALA A 225 15.15 11.90 6.23
CA ALA A 225 14.84 12.02 7.65
C ALA A 225 16.12 12.08 8.51
N THR A 226 17.09 11.21 8.22
CA THR A 226 18.38 11.20 8.91
C THR A 226 19.16 12.50 8.68
N LEU A 227 19.01 13.12 7.51
CA LEU A 227 19.63 14.42 7.21
C LEU A 227 18.87 15.62 7.82
N GLY A 228 17.73 15.41 8.48
CA GLY A 228 16.91 16.50 9.02
C GLY A 228 16.32 17.42 7.95
N SER A 229 16.12 16.92 6.73
CA SER A 229 15.63 17.72 5.61
C SER A 229 14.17 18.12 5.83
N GLN A 230 13.84 19.38 5.52
CA GLN A 230 12.46 19.84 5.45
C GLN A 230 11.84 19.31 4.15
N ILE A 231 10.78 18.51 4.25
CA ILE A 231 10.14 17.87 3.11
C ILE A 231 8.71 18.37 2.93
N GLN A 232 8.28 18.44 1.67
CA GLN A 232 6.86 18.53 1.33
C GLN A 232 6.31 17.12 1.17
N VAL A 233 5.08 16.93 1.64
CA VAL A 233 4.37 15.66 1.57
C VAL A 233 3.01 15.94 0.92
N ASN A 234 2.54 15.05 0.06
CA ASN A 234 1.18 15.05 -0.44
C ASN A 234 0.49 13.78 0.03
N VAL A 235 -0.79 13.87 0.40
CA VAL A 235 -1.53 12.75 0.99
C VAL A 235 -2.84 12.55 0.23
N ASP A 236 -3.13 11.29 -0.11
CA ASP A 236 -4.41 10.84 -0.68
C ASP A 236 -5.01 9.77 0.23
N GLY A 237 -6.18 10.05 0.84
CA GLY A 237 -6.83 9.15 1.78
C GLY A 237 -7.87 9.86 2.65
N PRO A 238 -8.33 9.21 3.74
CA PRO A 238 -7.99 7.84 4.16
C PRO A 238 -8.65 6.75 3.30
N TYR A 239 -8.06 5.55 3.34
CA TYR A 239 -8.51 4.33 2.69
C TYR A 239 -8.50 3.15 3.67
N GLY A 240 -9.25 2.10 3.36
CA GLY A 240 -9.41 0.95 4.23
C GLY A 240 -10.82 0.87 4.81
N PHE A 241 -11.23 -0.33 5.18
CA PHE A 241 -12.52 -0.58 5.81
C PHE A 241 -12.33 -0.58 7.32
N PRO A 242 -13.18 0.13 8.06
CA PRO A 242 -13.15 0.03 9.50
C PRO A 242 -13.53 -1.37 9.95
N LEU A 243 -12.87 -1.82 11.01
CA LEU A 243 -13.12 -3.12 11.62
C LEU A 243 -14.17 -2.94 12.72
N GLU A 244 -15.25 -3.70 12.65
CA GLU A 244 -16.29 -3.73 13.69
C GLU A 244 -15.87 -4.65 14.85
N TYR A 245 -14.86 -4.22 15.62
CA TYR A 245 -14.32 -5.01 16.74
C TYR A 245 -15.24 -5.02 17.98
N GLU A 246 -16.23 -4.12 18.05
CA GLU A 246 -17.16 -3.98 19.17
C GLU A 246 -18.08 -5.20 19.35
N ARG A 247 -18.25 -5.99 18.29
CA ARG A 247 -19.11 -7.20 18.30
C ARG A 247 -18.48 -8.38 19.03
N TYR A 248 -17.21 -8.29 19.39
CA TYR A 248 -16.46 -9.38 19.99
C TYR A 248 -16.22 -9.15 21.49
N ARG A 249 -16.15 -10.25 22.24
CA ARG A 249 -15.83 -10.23 23.68
C ARG A 249 -14.32 -10.20 23.95
N LEU A 250 -13.52 -10.79 23.05
CA LEU A 250 -12.06 -10.82 23.07
C LEU A 250 -11.54 -10.41 21.69
N LEU A 251 -10.62 -9.44 21.64
CA LEU A 251 -9.91 -9.07 20.42
C LEU A 251 -8.46 -9.55 20.49
N VAL A 252 -8.03 -10.38 19.53
CA VAL A 252 -6.63 -10.82 19.41
C VAL A 252 -6.03 -10.20 18.15
N LEU A 253 -5.12 -9.26 18.34
CA LEU A 253 -4.36 -8.59 17.29
C LEU A 253 -3.05 -9.35 17.08
N VAL A 254 -2.81 -9.87 15.88
CA VAL A 254 -1.58 -10.58 15.52
C VAL A 254 -0.84 -9.80 14.46
N ALA A 255 0.40 -9.40 14.75
CA ALA A 255 1.20 -8.55 13.88
C ALA A 255 2.63 -9.08 13.68
N GLY A 256 3.15 -8.87 12.48
CA GLY A 256 4.52 -9.21 12.09
C GLY A 256 5.29 -7.98 11.58
N GLY A 257 6.46 -7.69 12.17
CA GLY A 257 7.31 -6.54 11.82
C GLY A 257 6.55 -5.22 11.88
N ILE A 258 6.74 -4.35 10.87
CA ILE A 258 6.03 -3.07 10.72
C ILE A 258 4.50 -3.21 10.52
N GLY A 259 4.01 -4.43 10.26
CA GLY A 259 2.58 -4.74 10.19
C GLY A 259 1.83 -4.54 11.52
N VAL A 260 2.53 -4.19 12.60
CA VAL A 260 1.94 -3.78 13.88
C VAL A 260 1.24 -2.43 13.81
N THR A 261 1.59 -1.56 12.84
CA THR A 261 1.05 -0.20 12.70
C THR A 261 -0.48 -0.07 12.84
N PRO A 262 -1.33 -0.83 12.11
CA PRO A 262 -2.78 -0.77 12.31
C PRO A 262 -3.19 -1.27 13.69
N CYS A 263 -2.49 -2.27 14.24
CA CYS A 263 -2.79 -2.82 15.56
C CYS A 263 -2.52 -1.80 16.67
N ILE A 264 -1.45 -1.01 16.55
CA ILE A 264 -1.14 0.09 17.49
C ILE A 264 -2.23 1.16 17.43
N SER A 265 -2.65 1.58 16.22
CA SER A 265 -3.73 2.56 16.05
C SER A 265 -5.04 2.08 16.71
N ILE A 266 -5.42 0.82 16.48
CA ILE A 266 -6.61 0.20 17.10
C ILE A 266 -6.45 0.12 18.62
N LEU A 267 -5.30 -0.31 19.11
CA LEU A 267 -5.04 -0.50 20.53
C LEU A 267 -5.08 0.83 21.30
N ARG A 268 -4.50 1.90 20.75
CA ARG A 268 -4.56 3.26 21.35
C ARG A 268 -5.98 3.80 21.35
N HIS A 269 -6.71 3.65 20.26
CA HIS A 269 -8.13 4.06 20.19
C HIS A 269 -8.98 3.33 21.25
N LEU A 270 -8.83 2.01 21.38
CA LEU A 270 -9.51 1.23 22.40
C LEU A 270 -9.10 1.61 23.83
N SER A 271 -7.83 1.95 24.06
CA SER A 271 -7.37 2.46 25.36
C SER A 271 -8.07 3.76 25.74
N LEU A 272 -8.20 4.70 24.80
CA LEU A 272 -8.93 5.97 25.03
C LEU A 272 -10.42 5.73 25.31
N LEU A 273 -11.08 4.88 24.51
CA LEU A 273 -12.48 4.52 24.73
C LEU A 273 -12.68 3.81 26.09
N ALA A 274 -11.74 2.98 26.52
CA ALA A 274 -11.76 2.35 27.85
C ALA A 274 -11.68 3.40 28.97
N ARG A 275 -10.74 4.35 28.86
CA ARG A 275 -10.55 5.46 29.82
C ARG A 275 -11.78 6.36 29.89
N ALA A 276 -12.48 6.54 28.77
CA ALA A 276 -13.72 7.32 28.69
C ALA A 276 -14.97 6.56 29.17
N GLY A 277 -14.87 5.28 29.54
CA GLY A 277 -16.02 4.47 29.94
C GLY A 277 -16.92 4.02 28.78
N CYS A 278 -16.47 4.13 27.53
CA CYS A 278 -17.27 3.81 26.34
C CYS A 278 -17.26 2.32 25.97
N LEU A 279 -16.45 1.49 26.65
CA LEU A 279 -16.32 0.03 26.40
C LEU A 279 -17.02 -0.84 27.45
N GLU A 280 -18.08 -0.36 28.11
CA GLU A 280 -18.74 -1.10 29.20
C GLU A 280 -19.34 -2.45 28.75
N ASN A 281 -19.83 -2.53 27.51
CA ASN A 281 -20.52 -3.72 26.98
C ASN A 281 -19.74 -4.47 25.88
N CYS A 282 -18.58 -3.96 25.46
CA CYS A 282 -17.75 -4.53 24.39
C CYS A 282 -16.42 -5.02 24.96
N LEU A 283 -15.80 -6.03 24.34
CA LEU A 283 -14.44 -6.46 24.70
C LEU A 283 -14.27 -6.83 26.19
N GLN A 284 -15.28 -7.49 26.78
CA GLN A 284 -15.32 -7.86 28.19
C GLN A 284 -14.16 -8.76 28.64
N GLU A 285 -13.68 -9.64 27.75
CA GLU A 285 -12.54 -10.53 27.97
C GLU A 285 -11.19 -9.86 27.62
N GLY A 286 -11.24 -8.64 27.07
CA GLY A 286 -10.10 -7.77 26.84
C GLY A 286 -9.56 -7.73 25.41
N VAL A 287 -8.38 -7.14 25.27
CA VAL A 287 -7.63 -7.02 24.02
C VAL A 287 -6.24 -7.59 24.22
N LYS A 288 -5.80 -8.45 23.30
CA LYS A 288 -4.48 -9.08 23.30
C LYS A 288 -3.72 -8.70 22.03
N LEU A 289 -2.55 -8.10 22.16
CA LEU A 289 -1.63 -7.89 21.04
C LEU A 289 -0.53 -8.96 21.08
N ILE A 290 -0.36 -9.69 19.98
CA ILE A 290 0.74 -10.62 19.74
C ILE A 290 1.60 -10.00 18.64
N TRP A 291 2.77 -9.49 19.00
CA TRP A 291 3.68 -8.87 18.05
C TRP A 291 4.97 -9.69 17.92
N SER A 292 5.30 -10.07 16.69
CA SER A 292 6.55 -10.70 16.33
C SER A 292 7.36 -9.83 15.38
N THR A 293 8.63 -9.57 15.69
CA THR A 293 9.56 -8.90 14.78
C THR A 293 10.93 -9.56 14.79
N ARG A 294 11.66 -9.37 13.69
CA ARG A 294 13.05 -9.82 13.51
C ARG A 294 14.07 -8.77 13.94
N SER A 295 13.68 -7.50 13.96
CA SER A 295 14.54 -6.40 14.37
C SER A 295 13.95 -5.74 15.62
N PRO A 296 14.60 -5.84 16.79
CA PRO A 296 14.13 -5.17 18.00
C PRO A 296 14.17 -3.65 17.86
N GLU A 297 14.99 -3.11 16.96
CA GLU A 297 15.06 -1.68 16.71
C GLU A 297 13.75 -1.11 16.12
N GLU A 298 12.95 -1.94 15.43
CA GLU A 298 11.62 -1.55 14.98
C GLU A 298 10.68 -1.27 16.16
N MET A 299 10.95 -1.84 17.34
CA MET A 299 10.13 -1.66 18.54
C MET A 299 10.34 -0.31 19.21
N VAL A 300 11.58 0.18 19.21
CA VAL A 300 11.96 1.46 19.85
C VAL A 300 11.09 2.61 19.34
N MET A 301 10.74 2.59 18.05
CA MET A 301 9.91 3.63 17.44
C MET A 301 8.45 3.63 17.90
N PHE A 302 7.96 2.58 18.56
CA PHE A 302 6.59 2.48 19.10
C PHE A 302 6.55 2.49 20.63
N GLU A 303 7.68 2.78 21.27
CA GLU A 303 7.80 2.72 22.74
C GLU A 303 6.81 3.67 23.42
N THR A 304 6.78 4.94 22.99
CA THR A 304 5.87 5.94 23.53
C THR A 304 4.40 5.53 23.34
N GLU A 305 4.04 5.01 22.17
CA GLU A 305 2.70 4.52 21.87
C GLU A 305 2.30 3.32 22.75
N LEU A 306 3.23 2.41 23.03
CA LEU A 306 2.99 1.24 23.87
C LEU A 306 2.92 1.60 25.36
N GLN A 307 3.78 2.51 25.83
CA GLN A 307 3.77 3.03 27.19
C GLN A 307 2.43 3.74 27.49
N ASP A 308 1.94 4.57 26.57
CA ASP A 308 0.63 5.22 26.69
C ASP A 308 -0.49 4.18 26.85
N VAL A 309 -0.48 3.07 26.10
CA VAL A 309 -1.50 2.02 26.26
C VAL A 309 -1.40 1.29 27.59
N ILE A 310 -0.19 0.89 28.00
CA ILE A 310 0.03 0.03 29.18
C ILE A 310 -0.05 0.83 30.49
N GLY A 311 0.13 2.16 30.42
CA GLY A 311 0.12 3.05 31.58
C GLY A 311 1.36 2.88 32.47
N LEU A 312 2.53 2.63 31.87
CA LEU A 312 3.81 2.60 32.59
C LEU A 312 4.34 4.03 32.80
N PRO A 313 4.92 4.36 33.97
CA PRO A 313 5.55 5.67 34.18
C PRO A 313 6.84 5.82 33.33
N ASP A 314 7.14 7.06 32.95
CA ASP A 314 8.38 7.44 32.24
C ASP A 314 9.59 7.22 33.17
N GLU A 315 10.43 6.21 32.91
CA GLU A 315 11.78 6.11 33.48
C GLU A 315 12.84 6.14 32.36
N GLU A 316 14.01 6.70 32.69
CA GLU A 316 15.05 7.21 31.78
C GLU A 316 15.65 6.19 30.78
N GLU A 317 16.23 6.74 29.70
CA GLU A 317 16.72 6.16 28.42
C GLU A 317 17.58 4.87 28.43
N GLU A 318 17.94 4.27 29.57
CA GLU A 318 18.88 3.13 29.61
C GLU A 318 18.23 1.72 29.52
N GLU A 319 16.90 1.63 29.37
CA GLU A 319 16.15 0.37 29.49
C GLU A 319 15.21 0.00 28.31
N ALA A 320 15.49 0.44 27.07
CA ALA A 320 14.65 0.09 25.91
C ALA A 320 14.48 -1.45 25.68
N VAL A 321 15.44 -2.27 26.15
CA VAL A 321 15.36 -3.74 26.14
C VAL A 321 14.55 -4.27 27.34
N THR A 322 14.58 -3.57 28.46
CA THR A 322 13.86 -3.91 29.69
C THR A 322 12.38 -3.53 29.61
N VAL A 323 12.00 -2.48 28.87
CA VAL A 323 10.59 -2.11 28.62
C VAL A 323 9.85 -3.19 27.80
N ALA A 324 10.51 -3.83 26.83
CA ALA A 324 9.94 -4.97 26.09
C ALA A 324 9.75 -6.22 26.97
N ALA A 325 10.66 -6.44 27.93
CA ALA A 325 10.55 -7.53 28.91
C ALA A 325 9.55 -7.21 30.04
N ALA A 326 9.48 -5.96 30.49
CA ALA A 326 8.57 -5.48 31.52
C ALA A 326 7.13 -5.37 31.01
N ALA A 327 6.90 -4.98 29.75
CA ALA A 327 5.59 -5.05 29.10
C ALA A 327 5.06 -6.50 29.03
N ALA A 328 5.95 -7.48 28.77
CA ALA A 328 5.62 -8.90 28.80
C ALA A 328 5.33 -9.42 30.23
N THR A 329 5.96 -8.84 31.25
CA THR A 329 5.82 -9.28 32.66
C THR A 329 4.65 -8.58 33.38
N ALA A 330 4.35 -7.32 33.07
CA ALA A 330 3.23 -6.54 33.60
C ALA A 330 1.86 -6.99 33.07
N ALA A 331 1.85 -7.78 31.98
CA ALA A 331 0.69 -8.44 31.41
C ALA A 331 0.12 -9.59 32.26
N ALA A 332 0.80 -9.99 33.35
CA ALA A 332 0.40 -11.10 34.23
C ALA A 332 -0.35 -10.68 35.51
N SER A 333 -0.78 -9.42 35.65
CA SER A 333 -1.57 -8.98 36.81
C SER A 333 -3.07 -9.33 36.65
N PRO A 334 -3.70 -10.03 37.62
CA PRO A 334 -5.13 -10.32 37.55
C PRO A 334 -5.93 -9.02 37.68
N GLY A 335 -6.63 -8.61 36.62
CA GLY A 335 -7.53 -7.45 36.63
C GLY A 335 -7.38 -6.47 35.45
N ARG A 336 -6.37 -6.59 34.59
CA ARG A 336 -6.18 -5.69 33.43
C ARG A 336 -6.93 -6.18 32.17
N ARG A 337 -7.72 -5.30 31.54
CA ARG A 337 -8.47 -5.59 30.28
C ARG A 337 -7.60 -5.58 29.01
N PHE A 338 -6.33 -5.18 29.09
CA PHE A 338 -5.42 -5.12 27.94
C PHE A 338 -4.14 -5.89 28.28
N SER A 339 -3.70 -6.79 27.39
CA SER A 339 -2.41 -7.48 27.50
C SER A 339 -1.62 -7.41 26.19
N VAL A 340 -0.33 -7.14 26.30
CA VAL A 340 0.60 -7.11 25.15
C VAL A 340 1.60 -8.24 25.34
N HIS A 341 1.62 -9.17 24.40
CA HIS A 341 2.54 -10.29 24.35
C HIS A 341 3.56 -10.03 23.24
N LEU A 342 4.80 -9.79 23.64
CA LEU A 342 5.92 -9.52 22.75
C LEU A 342 6.70 -10.82 22.51
N HIS A 343 6.85 -11.20 21.25
CA HIS A 343 7.63 -12.37 20.86
C HIS A 343 8.78 -11.94 19.93
N LEU A 344 9.98 -11.81 20.49
CA LEU A 344 11.20 -11.61 19.72
C LEU A 344 11.65 -12.94 19.12
N THR A 345 11.67 -13.04 17.79
CA THR A 345 12.26 -14.20 17.10
C THR A 345 13.71 -13.89 16.82
N SER A 346 14.65 -14.48 17.57
CA SER A 346 16.06 -14.41 17.22
C SER A 346 16.29 -15.19 15.92
N ALA A 347 17.03 -14.60 14.98
CA ALA A 347 17.55 -15.34 13.84
C ALA A 347 18.79 -16.12 14.28
N SER A 348 18.63 -17.18 15.08
CA SER A 348 19.63 -18.24 15.16
C SER A 348 19.32 -19.26 14.08
N GLY A 349 19.81 -18.97 12.88
CA GLY A 349 19.84 -19.88 11.74
C GLY A 349 21.29 -20.08 11.29
N GLU A 350 22.17 -20.39 12.24
CA GLU A 350 23.36 -21.19 12.00
C GLU A 350 23.09 -22.59 12.58
N ASP A 351 23.68 -23.60 11.92
CA ASP A 351 23.67 -25.05 12.20
C ASP A 351 22.61 -25.90 11.46
N ASN A 352 22.81 -26.17 10.17
CA ASN A 352 23.64 -27.27 9.62
C ASN A 352 23.38 -27.47 8.12
#